data_AF-A0AAQ4PXH6-F1
#
_entry.id   AF-A0AAQ4PXH6-F1
#
_cell.length_a   1.000
_cell.length_b   1.000
_cell.length_c   1.000
_cell.angle_alpha   90.00
_cell.angle_beta   90.00
_cell.angle_gamma   90.00
#
_symmetry.space_group_name_H-M   'P 1'
#
loop_
_entity.id
_entity.type
_entity.pdbx_description
1 polymer ?
#
loop_
_entity_poly.entity_id
_entity_poly.type
_entity_poly.pdbx_seq_one_letter_code
_entity_poly.pdbx_strand_id
1 'polypeptide(L)'
;MSSTTFNAKEEEVDKHYFGIRICCLMDRLQSFGNDPFDKPPCKGCSSSLSEPYIKCAECGPSPFLLCLQCFTRGFEYKQHESDHKYEIMTSDFPVLEPGWTALEEMALLEAVMDCGFGNWQDVAYQMRTKTKEECESHYMKNFIHNPLFSSTLLSLGRSLLEADFLLSYTTQKHLDVH
;
A
#
# COMPACT_ATOMS: atom_id res chain seq x y z
N MET A 1 -11.71 38.35 -0.50
CA MET A 1 -10.56 37.96 -1.33
C MET A 1 -9.40 37.74 -0.37
N SER A 2 -9.23 36.50 0.09
CA SER A 2 -8.10 36.14 0.95
C SER A 2 -7.30 35.09 0.20
N SER A 3 -6.30 35.58 -0.51
CA SER A 3 -5.26 34.76 -1.11
C SER A 3 -4.42 34.19 0.02
N THR A 4 -4.51 32.90 0.27
CA THR A 4 -3.56 32.21 1.15
C THR A 4 -2.41 31.74 0.28
N THR A 5 -1.27 32.40 0.44
CA THR A 5 0.03 32.06 -0.14
C THR A 5 0.43 30.63 0.22
N PHE A 6 0.61 29.79 -0.80
CA PHE A 6 1.23 28.47 -0.70
C PHE A 6 2.74 28.63 -0.50
N ASN A 7 3.31 27.99 0.52
CA ASN A 7 4.73 28.05 0.86
C ASN A 7 5.47 26.84 0.28
N ALA A 8 6.64 27.06 -0.34
CA ALA A 8 7.50 26.09 -1.01
C ALA A 8 8.02 24.90 -0.17
N LYS A 9 7.54 24.72 1.07
CA LYS A 9 7.85 23.56 1.94
C LYS A 9 6.84 22.41 1.79
N GLU A 10 5.62 22.67 1.30
CA GLU A 10 4.63 21.62 1.03
C GLU A 10 5.06 20.71 -0.13
N GLU A 11 5.73 21.29 -1.13
CA GLU A 11 6.14 20.60 -2.36
C GLU A 11 7.25 19.54 -2.15
N GLU A 12 8.09 19.68 -1.11
CA GLU A 12 9.07 18.67 -0.71
C GLU A 12 8.46 17.57 0.16
N VAL A 13 7.50 17.92 1.03
CA VAL A 13 6.72 16.96 1.81
C VAL A 13 5.91 16.06 0.88
N ASP A 14 5.30 16.62 -0.17
CA ASP A 14 4.52 15.86 -1.15
C ASP A 14 5.36 14.84 -1.92
N LYS A 15 6.63 15.14 -2.26
CA LYS A 15 7.52 14.18 -2.96
C LYS A 15 8.01 13.06 -2.04
N HIS A 16 8.35 13.39 -0.79
CA HIS A 16 8.72 12.40 0.21
C HIS A 16 7.53 11.51 0.58
N TYR A 17 6.35 12.11 0.71
CA TYR A 17 5.08 11.44 0.97
C TYR A 17 4.66 10.57 -0.21
N PHE A 18 4.80 11.03 -1.46
CA PHE A 18 4.56 10.23 -2.67
C PHE A 18 5.50 9.03 -2.76
N GLY A 19 6.79 9.20 -2.40
CA GLY A 19 7.75 8.10 -2.31
C GLY A 19 7.43 7.07 -1.22
N ILE A 20 7.02 7.52 -0.03
CA ILE A 20 6.55 6.65 1.06
C ILE A 20 5.27 5.91 0.65
N ARG A 21 4.34 6.58 -0.04
CA ARG A 21 3.06 6.02 -0.49
C ARG A 21 3.21 4.96 -1.56
N ILE A 22 4.11 5.17 -2.51
CA ILE A 22 4.48 4.15 -3.50
C ILE A 22 5.16 2.97 -2.80
N CYS A 23 6.04 3.22 -1.82
CA CYS A 23 6.67 2.16 -1.04
C CYS A 23 5.63 1.31 -0.28
N CYS A 24 4.62 1.93 0.36
CA CYS A 24 3.55 1.18 1.03
C CYS A 24 2.65 0.37 0.07
N LEU A 25 2.40 0.90 -1.13
CA LEU A 25 1.70 0.16 -2.19
C LEU A 25 2.58 -1.03 -2.65
N MET A 26 3.88 -0.81 -2.82
CA MET A 26 4.84 -1.85 -3.16
C MET A 26 5.04 -2.87 -2.05
N ASP A 27 4.98 -2.51 -0.77
CA ASP A 27 5.10 -3.44 0.36
C ASP A 27 3.87 -4.36 0.47
N ARG A 28 2.67 -3.85 0.13
CA ARG A 28 1.46 -4.67 -0.04
C ARG A 28 1.53 -5.57 -1.27
N LEU A 29 2.10 -5.07 -2.37
CA LEU A 29 2.39 -5.89 -3.56
C LEU A 29 3.54 -6.88 -3.31
N GLN A 30 4.45 -6.66 -2.36
CA GLN A 30 5.48 -7.63 -1.97
C GLN A 30 4.92 -8.72 -1.05
N SER A 31 3.71 -8.54 -0.49
CA SER A 31 3.06 -9.51 0.38
C SER A 31 2.11 -10.46 -0.36
N PHE A 32 2.35 -10.77 -1.64
CA PHE A 32 1.62 -11.85 -2.36
C PHE A 32 1.75 -13.24 -1.67
N GLY A 33 2.57 -13.36 -0.62
CA GLY A 33 2.67 -14.54 0.25
C GLY A 33 2.02 -14.44 1.63
N ASN A 34 1.44 -13.30 2.03
CA ASN A 34 0.64 -13.20 3.26
C ASN A 34 -0.85 -13.24 2.92
N ASP A 35 -1.59 -14.13 3.58
CA ASP A 35 -3.04 -14.22 3.43
C ASP A 35 -3.67 -12.81 3.65
N PRO A 36 -4.50 -12.29 2.73
CA PRO A 36 -5.25 -11.04 2.89
C PRO A 36 -6.06 -10.96 4.19
N PHE A 37 -6.30 -12.10 4.85
CA PHE A 37 -6.97 -12.21 6.13
C PHE A 37 -6.04 -12.15 7.35
N ASP A 38 -4.72 -12.25 7.19
CA ASP A 38 -3.76 -12.25 8.30
C ASP A 38 -3.41 -10.83 8.76
N LYS A 39 -4.40 -10.23 9.45
CA LYS A 39 -4.32 -8.88 9.99
C LYS A 39 -3.37 -8.84 11.20
N PRO A 40 -2.38 -7.93 11.24
CA PRO A 40 -1.43 -7.88 12.33
C PRO A 40 -2.12 -7.57 13.67
N PRO A 41 -1.64 -8.11 14.79
CA PRO A 41 -2.26 -7.87 16.09
C PRO A 41 -1.82 -6.54 16.71
N CYS A 42 -2.75 -5.87 17.39
CA CYS A 42 -2.47 -4.73 18.26
C CYS A 42 -1.58 -5.15 19.43
N LYS A 43 -0.47 -4.42 19.68
CA LYS A 43 0.40 -4.68 20.84
C LYS A 43 -0.28 -4.40 22.18
N GLY A 44 -1.31 -3.54 22.21
CA GLY A 44 -2.01 -3.17 23.44
C GLY A 44 -3.16 -4.10 23.85
N CYS A 45 -3.98 -4.55 22.89
CA CYS A 45 -5.17 -5.36 23.18
C CYS A 45 -5.21 -6.72 22.47
N SER A 46 -4.18 -7.05 21.69
CA SER A 46 -4.05 -8.29 20.91
C SER A 46 -5.12 -8.52 19.83
N SER A 47 -6.06 -7.59 19.65
CA SER A 47 -7.05 -7.66 18.58
C SER A 47 -6.39 -7.46 17.21
N SER A 48 -6.89 -8.16 16.20
CA SER A 48 -6.49 -7.97 14.79
C SER A 48 -6.77 -6.54 14.32
N LEU A 49 -5.78 -5.91 13.69
CA LEU A 49 -5.86 -4.53 13.23
C LEU A 49 -6.57 -4.44 11.88
N SER A 50 -7.54 -3.55 11.80
CA SER A 50 -8.06 -3.01 10.56
C SER A 50 -7.55 -1.58 10.39
N GLU A 51 -7.32 -1.16 9.15
CA GLU A 51 -7.06 0.25 8.89
C GLU A 51 -8.24 1.14 9.31
N PRO A 52 -7.96 2.39 9.74
CA PRO A 52 -6.63 2.92 10.03
C PRO A 52 -6.08 2.40 11.37
N TYR A 53 -4.76 2.19 11.44
CA TYR A 53 -4.06 1.86 12.68
C TYR A 53 -2.73 2.62 12.79
N ILE A 54 -2.11 2.60 13.97
CA ILE A 54 -0.89 3.35 14.25
C ILE A 54 0.32 2.43 14.23
N LYS A 55 1.38 2.86 13.57
CA LYS A 55 2.71 2.27 13.64
C LYS A 55 3.66 3.25 14.31
N CYS A 56 4.30 2.84 15.39
CA CYS A 56 5.35 3.65 16.02
C CYS A 56 6.56 3.74 15.08
N ALA A 57 7.10 4.93 14.87
CA ALA A 57 8.27 5.18 14.02
C ALA A 57 9.61 4.97 14.75
N GLU A 58 9.58 4.94 16.09
CA GLU A 58 10.80 4.85 16.92
C GLU A 58 11.06 3.46 17.50
N CYS A 59 10.02 2.63 17.66
CA CYS A 59 10.17 1.30 18.26
C CYS A 59 10.67 0.27 17.23
N GLY A 60 11.68 -0.51 17.61
CA GLY A 60 12.23 -1.63 16.85
C GLY A 60 12.84 -2.70 17.77
N PRO A 61 13.32 -3.82 17.23
CA PRO A 61 13.46 -4.16 15.81
C PRO A 61 12.16 -4.64 15.15
N SER A 62 11.17 -5.08 15.91
CA SER A 62 9.86 -5.48 15.37
C SER A 62 8.88 -4.30 15.35
N PRO A 63 8.00 -4.19 14.34
CA PRO A 63 7.03 -3.11 14.28
C PRO A 63 6.12 -3.08 15.51
N PHE A 64 5.92 -1.89 16.05
CA PHE A 64 5.02 -1.66 17.18
C PHE A 64 3.72 -1.04 16.68
N LEU A 65 2.67 -1.85 16.67
CA LEU A 65 1.39 -1.51 16.04
C LEU A 65 0.29 -1.40 17.09
N LEU A 66 -0.51 -0.33 17.02
CA LEU A 66 -1.61 -0.07 17.93
C LEU A 66 -2.91 0.20 17.16
N CYS A 67 -4.02 -0.29 17.71
CA CYS A 67 -5.33 0.19 17.29
C CYS A 67 -5.55 1.62 17.80
N LEU A 68 -6.46 2.36 17.17
CA LEU A 68 -6.76 3.74 17.57
C LEU A 68 -7.17 3.86 19.05
N GLN A 69 -7.86 2.86 19.60
CA GLN A 69 -8.28 2.87 21.00
C GLN A 69 -7.10 2.74 21.98
N CYS A 70 -6.12 1.88 21.70
CA CYS A 70 -4.92 1.77 22.53
C CYS A 70 -4.06 3.02 22.41
N PHE A 71 -3.91 3.56 21.19
CA PHE A 71 -3.16 4.79 20.95
C PHE A 71 -3.74 5.99 21.71
N THR A 72 -5.05 6.24 21.57
CA THR A 72 -5.72 7.39 22.23
C THR A 72 -5.76 7.30 23.77
N ARG A 73 -5.55 6.11 24.34
CA ARG A 73 -5.41 5.90 25.78
C ARG A 73 -3.98 6.10 26.30
N GLY A 74 -3.02 6.42 25.43
CA GLY A 74 -1.62 6.54 25.79
C GLY A 74 -1.03 5.19 26.24
N PHE A 75 -1.31 4.11 25.50
CA PHE A 75 -0.77 2.80 25.84
C PHE A 75 0.76 2.81 25.75
N GLU A 76 1.42 2.48 26.86
CA GLU A 76 2.88 2.39 26.96
C GLU A 76 3.30 0.98 27.35
N TYR A 77 4.40 0.49 26.79
CA TYR A 77 4.90 -0.84 27.09
C TYR A 77 6.39 -0.98 26.77
N LYS A 78 7.16 -1.41 27.77
CA LYS A 78 8.62 -1.56 27.68
C LYS A 78 9.28 -0.25 27.25
N GLN A 79 9.80 -0.21 26.01
CA GLN A 79 10.50 0.94 25.43
C GLN A 79 9.58 1.80 24.56
N HIS A 80 8.29 1.49 24.47
CA HIS A 80 7.33 2.33 23.78
C HIS A 80 6.75 3.35 24.76
N GLU A 81 6.95 4.63 24.44
CA GLU A 81 6.32 5.77 25.11
C GLU A 81 5.22 6.36 24.21
N SER A 82 4.18 6.92 24.85
CA SER A 82 2.98 7.37 24.14
C SER A 82 3.18 8.64 23.29
N ASP A 83 4.32 9.31 23.47
CA ASP A 83 4.73 10.52 22.74
C ASP A 83 5.72 10.24 21.60
N HIS A 84 6.08 8.98 21.36
CA HIS A 84 6.88 8.59 20.20
C HIS A 84 6.22 9.03 18.89
N LYS A 85 7.07 9.43 17.94
CA LYS A 85 6.64 9.69 16.56
C LYS A 85 5.97 8.44 15.98
N TYR A 86 4.96 8.67 15.15
CA TYR A 86 4.13 7.61 14.62
C TYR A 86 3.72 7.87 13.17
N GLU A 87 3.36 6.79 12.49
CA GLU A 87 2.78 6.76 11.15
C GLU A 87 1.33 6.26 11.27
N ILE A 88 0.42 6.88 10.53
CA ILE A 88 -0.96 6.38 10.37
C ILE A 88 -0.96 5.45 9.16
N MET A 89 -1.22 4.17 9.42
CA MET A 89 -1.35 3.15 8.38
C MET A 89 -2.79 3.16 7.87
N THR A 90 -2.99 3.66 6.65
CA THR A 90 -4.29 3.74 5.98
C THR A 90 -4.12 3.73 4.47
N SER A 91 -5.08 3.21 3.71
CA SER A 91 -5.10 3.21 2.25
C SER A 91 -6.12 4.22 1.67
N ASP A 92 -6.77 5.02 2.52
CA ASP A 92 -7.81 5.99 2.14
C ASP A 92 -7.20 7.34 1.76
N PHE A 93 -6.39 7.33 0.70
CA PHE A 93 -5.65 8.51 0.29
C PHE A 93 -5.30 8.48 -1.20
N PRO A 94 -5.29 9.62 -1.93
CA PRO A 94 -5.06 9.60 -3.37
C PRO A 94 -3.60 9.31 -3.73
N VAL A 95 -3.31 8.39 -4.66
CA VAL A 95 -1.93 8.05 -5.07
C VAL A 95 -1.54 8.79 -6.35
N LEU A 96 -2.14 8.43 -7.49
CA LEU A 96 -1.69 8.88 -8.81
C LEU A 96 -2.42 10.15 -9.25
N GLU A 97 -3.71 10.25 -8.93
CA GLU A 97 -4.50 11.43 -9.17
C GLU A 97 -5.56 11.65 -8.08
N PRO A 98 -6.06 12.89 -7.94
CA PRO A 98 -7.15 13.17 -7.02
C PRO A 98 -8.39 12.31 -7.33
N GLY A 99 -9.02 11.78 -6.29
CA GLY A 99 -10.24 10.98 -6.42
C GLY A 99 -10.02 9.48 -6.61
N TRP A 100 -8.78 9.00 -6.67
CA TRP A 100 -8.43 7.57 -6.70
C TRP A 100 -7.57 7.21 -5.50
N THR A 101 -8.17 6.54 -4.53
CA THR A 101 -7.46 6.14 -3.29
C THR A 101 -6.49 4.98 -3.53
N ALA A 102 -5.46 4.83 -2.69
CA ALA A 102 -4.53 3.70 -2.79
C ALA A 102 -5.24 2.34 -2.78
N LEU A 103 -6.33 2.23 -2.02
CA LEU A 103 -7.18 1.04 -2.02
C LEU A 103 -7.84 0.81 -3.39
N GLU A 104 -8.37 1.86 -4.02
CA GLU A 104 -8.98 1.77 -5.35
C GLU A 104 -7.97 1.49 -6.46
N GLU A 105 -6.76 2.04 -6.35
CA GLU A 105 -5.65 1.76 -7.28
C GLU A 105 -5.30 0.26 -7.26
N MET A 106 -5.20 -0.32 -6.06
CA MET A 106 -4.94 -1.75 -5.89
C MET A 106 -6.12 -2.60 -6.39
N ALA A 107 -7.35 -2.24 -6.01
CA ALA A 107 -8.55 -2.94 -6.46
C ALA A 107 -8.71 -2.90 -7.99
N LEU A 108 -8.33 -1.80 -8.65
CA LEU A 108 -8.38 -1.68 -10.11
C LEU A 108 -7.41 -2.67 -10.77
N LEU A 109 -6.18 -2.74 -10.26
CA LEU A 109 -5.17 -3.66 -10.77
C LEU A 109 -5.59 -5.12 -10.58
N GLU A 110 -6.08 -5.48 -9.38
CA GLU A 110 -6.63 -6.81 -9.08
C GLU A 110 -7.79 -7.17 -10.01
N ALA A 111 -8.77 -6.27 -10.15
CA ALA A 111 -9.93 -6.50 -11.00
C ALA A 111 -9.56 -6.66 -12.48
N VAL A 112 -8.56 -5.92 -12.98
CA VAL A 112 -8.05 -6.08 -14.35
C VAL A 112 -7.30 -7.40 -14.53
N MET A 113 -6.57 -7.87 -13.52
CA MET A 113 -5.92 -9.19 -13.54
C MET A 113 -6.96 -10.31 -13.58
N ASP A 114 -8.02 -10.21 -12.79
CA ASP A 114 -9.07 -11.24 -12.68
C ASP A 114 -10.03 -11.25 -13.87
N CYS A 115 -10.49 -10.07 -14.32
CA CYS A 115 -11.49 -9.95 -15.38
C CYS A 115 -10.89 -9.90 -16.79
N GLY A 116 -9.59 -9.59 -16.89
CA GLY A 116 -8.86 -9.38 -18.13
C GLY A 116 -8.95 -7.94 -18.65
N PHE A 117 -7.85 -7.49 -19.26
CA PHE A 117 -7.76 -6.16 -19.89
C PHE A 117 -8.83 -5.97 -20.98
N GLY A 118 -9.48 -4.80 -20.98
CA GLY A 118 -10.55 -4.46 -21.91
C GLY A 118 -11.95 -4.89 -21.45
N ASN A 119 -12.07 -5.75 -20.43
CA ASN A 119 -13.35 -6.12 -19.84
C ASN A 119 -13.81 -5.13 -18.75
N TRP A 120 -13.89 -3.86 -19.11
CA TRP A 120 -14.13 -2.76 -18.16
C TRP A 120 -15.49 -2.84 -17.45
N GLN A 121 -16.45 -3.54 -18.05
CA GLN A 121 -17.76 -3.77 -17.45
C GLN A 121 -17.67 -4.64 -16.19
N ASP A 122 -16.94 -5.75 -16.26
CA ASP A 122 -16.75 -6.66 -15.12
C ASP A 122 -15.76 -6.08 -14.11
N VAL A 123 -14.73 -5.36 -14.58
CA VAL A 123 -13.81 -4.61 -13.72
C VAL A 123 -14.56 -3.60 -12.86
N ALA A 124 -15.43 -2.77 -13.45
CA ALA A 124 -16.23 -1.81 -12.70
C ALA A 124 -17.20 -2.51 -11.73
N TYR A 125 -17.76 -3.66 -12.11
CA TYR A 125 -18.61 -4.45 -11.23
C TYR A 125 -17.86 -4.95 -9.98
N GLN A 126 -16.60 -5.38 -10.13
CA GLN A 126 -15.76 -5.76 -9.00
C GLN A 126 -15.34 -4.55 -8.15
N MET A 127 -14.98 -3.43 -8.79
CA MET A 127 -14.58 -2.18 -8.13
C MET A 127 -15.68 -1.61 -7.23
N ARG A 128 -16.94 -1.64 -7.67
CA ARG A 128 -18.13 -1.10 -6.98
C ARG A 128 -18.16 0.41 -6.73
N THR A 129 -17.02 1.10 -6.75
CA THR A 129 -16.90 2.54 -6.46
C THR A 129 -16.73 3.41 -7.70
N LYS A 130 -16.43 2.80 -8.86
CA LYS A 130 -16.10 3.49 -10.13
C LYS A 130 -16.88 2.91 -11.30
N THR A 131 -17.17 3.74 -12.30
CA THR A 131 -17.79 3.27 -13.56
C THR A 131 -16.75 2.66 -14.49
N LYS A 132 -17.22 1.94 -15.52
CA LYS A 132 -16.32 1.34 -16.53
C LYS A 132 -15.52 2.39 -17.29
N GLU A 133 -16.12 3.54 -17.59
CA GLU A 133 -15.46 4.65 -18.29
C GLU A 133 -14.38 5.28 -17.41
N GLU A 134 -14.66 5.43 -16.11
CA GLU A 134 -13.68 5.92 -15.14
C GLU A 134 -12.50 4.94 -15.01
N CYS A 135 -12.77 3.64 -14.84
CA CYS A 135 -11.75 2.60 -14.76
C CYS A 135 -10.87 2.54 -16.00
N GLU A 136 -11.47 2.51 -17.20
CA GLU A 136 -10.74 2.48 -18.46
C GLU A 136 -9.87 3.72 -18.62
N SER A 137 -10.45 4.91 -18.46
CA SER A 137 -9.74 6.17 -18.65
C SER A 137 -8.56 6.29 -17.68
N HIS A 138 -8.79 5.97 -16.41
CA HIS A 138 -7.77 6.01 -15.38
C HIS A 138 -6.65 5.00 -15.66
N TYR A 139 -6.99 3.74 -15.97
CA TYR A 139 -6.01 2.70 -16.26
C TYR A 139 -5.11 3.06 -17.44
N MET A 140 -5.73 3.47 -18.55
CA MET A 140 -5.00 3.84 -19.78
C MET A 140 -4.08 5.05 -19.56
N LYS A 141 -4.56 6.06 -18.83
CA LYS A 141 -3.78 7.25 -18.52
C LYS A 141 -2.59 6.96 -17.62
N ASN A 142 -2.83 6.29 -16.50
CA ASN A 142 -1.86 6.21 -15.40
C ASN A 142 -0.93 4.98 -15.47
N PHE A 143 -1.36 3.89 -16.09
CA PHE A 143 -0.59 2.64 -16.14
C PHE A 143 -0.03 2.32 -17.52
N ILE A 144 -0.73 2.70 -18.60
CA ILE A 144 -0.30 2.40 -19.99
C ILE A 144 0.47 3.57 -20.62
N HIS A 145 -0.13 4.77 -20.61
CA HIS A 145 0.45 5.93 -21.29
C HIS A 145 1.43 6.73 -20.42
N ASN A 146 1.56 6.39 -19.14
CA ASN A 146 2.50 7.05 -18.24
C ASN A 146 3.89 6.42 -18.38
N PRO A 147 4.90 7.16 -18.90
CA PRO A 147 6.24 6.63 -19.12
C PRO A 147 6.94 6.20 -17.83
N LEU A 148 6.57 6.80 -16.68
CA LEU A 148 7.15 6.43 -15.38
C LEU A 148 6.70 5.04 -14.95
N PHE A 149 5.43 4.70 -15.19
CA PHE A 149 4.88 3.39 -14.84
C PHE A 149 5.35 2.29 -15.80
N SER A 150 5.37 2.60 -17.11
CA SER A 150 5.77 1.62 -18.13
C SER A 150 7.24 1.21 -18.06
N SER A 151 8.12 2.11 -17.60
CA SER A 151 9.57 1.88 -17.54
C SER A 151 10.08 1.45 -16.15
N THR A 152 9.49 1.94 -15.06
CA THR A 152 10.06 1.81 -13.71
C THR A 152 9.30 0.83 -12.82
N LEU A 153 7.98 0.75 -12.93
CA LEU A 153 7.15 -0.09 -12.05
C LEU A 153 6.97 -1.51 -12.56
N LEU A 154 6.85 -1.70 -13.89
CA LEU A 154 6.87 -3.02 -14.51
C LEU A 154 8.25 -3.70 -14.41
N SER A 155 9.34 -2.91 -14.37
CA SER A 155 10.69 -3.45 -14.18
C SER A 155 10.94 -3.85 -12.73
N LEU A 156 10.48 -3.06 -11.75
CA LEU A 156 10.51 -3.44 -10.33
C LEU A 156 9.64 -4.68 -10.04
N GLY A 157 8.43 -4.76 -10.60
CA GLY A 157 7.58 -5.95 -10.49
C GLY A 157 8.20 -7.20 -11.14
N ARG A 158 8.90 -7.05 -12.26
CA ARG A 158 9.61 -8.15 -12.93
C ARG A 158 10.82 -8.63 -12.11
N SER A 159 11.59 -7.72 -11.51
CA SER A 159 12.73 -8.07 -10.65
C SER A 159 12.29 -8.77 -9.36
N LEU A 160 11.12 -8.45 -8.81
CA LEU A 160 10.58 -9.11 -7.61
C LEU A 160 10.00 -10.50 -7.92
N LEU A 161 9.28 -10.65 -9.03
CA LEU A 161 8.80 -11.97 -9.49
C LEU A 161 9.94 -12.91 -9.88
N GLU A 162 11.04 -12.38 -10.46
CA GLU A 162 12.26 -13.17 -10.70
C GLU A 162 12.95 -13.56 -9.38
N ALA A 163 12.94 -12.69 -8.36
CA ALA A 163 13.48 -13.00 -7.04
C ALA A 163 12.68 -14.10 -6.33
N ASP A 164 11.33 -14.06 -6.38
CA ASP A 164 10.46 -15.10 -5.82
C ASP A 164 10.56 -16.43 -6.59
N PHE A 165 10.71 -16.38 -7.91
CA PHE A 165 10.96 -17.56 -8.73
C PHE A 165 12.33 -18.20 -8.41
N LEU A 166 13.37 -17.39 -8.22
CA LEU A 166 14.69 -17.90 -7.84
C LEU A 166 14.72 -18.42 -6.39
N LEU A 167 14.06 -17.73 -5.45
CA LEU A 167 13.94 -18.17 -4.06
C LEU A 167 13.21 -19.51 -3.98
N SER A 168 12.05 -19.66 -4.63
CA SER A 168 11.32 -20.94 -4.68
C SER A 168 12.13 -22.07 -5.31
N TYR A 169 12.90 -21.78 -6.37
CA TYR A 169 13.78 -22.76 -7.01
C TYR A 169 14.97 -23.18 -6.12
N THR A 170 15.55 -22.25 -5.34
CA THR A 170 16.58 -22.59 -4.34
C THR A 170 16.04 -23.38 -3.16
N THR A 171 14.83 -23.08 -2.69
CA THR A 171 14.19 -23.83 -1.59
C THR A 171 13.86 -25.26 -2.02
N GLN A 172 13.41 -25.45 -3.28
CA GLN A 172 13.15 -26.78 -3.84
C GLN A 172 14.43 -27.62 -3.94
N LYS A 173 15.54 -27.03 -4.43
CA LYS A 173 16.84 -27.72 -4.50
C LYS A 173 17.42 -28.11 -3.15
N HIS A 174 17.05 -27.43 -2.06
CA HIS A 174 17.55 -27.75 -0.72
C HIS A 174 16.75 -28.89 -0.05
N LEU A 175 15.54 -29.18 -0.52
CA LEU A 175 14.73 -30.32 -0.08
C LEU A 175 15.09 -31.63 -0.81
N ASP A 176 15.67 -31.56 -2.01
CA ASP A 176 16.09 -32.73 -2.81
C ASP A 176 17.53 -33.22 -2.48
N VAL A 177 18.22 -32.62 -1.51
CA VAL A 177 19.62 -32.93 -1.14
C VAL A 177 19.74 -33.60 0.25
N HIS A 178 18.62 -33.97 0.87
CA HIS A 178 18.58 -34.78 2.10
C HIS A 178 17.65 -35.98 1.95
#